data_AF-A0A554IQ84-F1
#
_entry.id   AF-A0A554IQ84-F1
#
_cell.length_a   1.000
_cell.length_b   1.000
_cell.length_c   1.000
_cell.angle_alpha   90.00
_cell.angle_beta   90.00
_cell.angle_gamma   90.00
#
_symmetry.space_group_name_H-M   'P 1'
#
loop_
_entity.id
_entity.type
_entity.pdbx_description
1 polymer ?
#
loop_
_entity_poly.entity_id
_entity_poly.type
_entity_poly.pdbx_seq_one_letter_code
_entity_poly.pdbx_strand_id
1 'polypeptide(L)'
;MAISTALWKTINEERNRMKSALLLQSNDPELVNRGYHVALKLIPNVVRQMTVDQLTFFEANPAEIAKAATLALHIRAGADNRVEITKPKIVIPNLRNTGRTLADWLKAREILHRSLTGETVVLTDLFAFTGKELASTSLMPAFRPAGATNRMSIEWKMKMGEGVPYEEADIMRYKNSGGPKEPELYLLNRSPRPDTDTLGEHAKSPDDLVQVKGKLWVGLYGWSDADTLYAAITGKNLDTETWCWFPEDRLPGGKVASGDWDGGQAGFCWGYRGYCDPHGGARSAKKVSLRP
;
A
#
# COMPACT_ATOMS: atom_id res chain seq x y z
N MET A 1 20.49 -44.89 12.56
CA MET A 1 20.50 -44.09 11.31
C MET A 1 21.45 -42.92 11.52
N ALA A 2 22.60 -42.93 10.83
CA ALA A 2 23.58 -41.84 10.93
C ALA A 2 23.13 -40.68 10.04
N ILE A 3 22.71 -39.58 10.66
CA ILE A 3 22.46 -38.32 9.95
C ILE A 3 23.80 -37.82 9.41
N SER A 4 23.92 -37.62 8.10
CA SER A 4 25.19 -37.28 7.46
C SER A 4 25.72 -35.94 7.98
N THR A 5 27.04 -35.84 8.14
CA THR A 5 27.75 -34.63 8.63
C THR A 5 27.44 -33.39 7.77
N ALA A 6 27.07 -33.59 6.51
CA ALA A 6 26.61 -32.54 5.60
C ALA A 6 25.24 -31.97 6.02
N LEU A 7 24.28 -32.81 6.40
CA LEU A 7 22.96 -32.36 6.86
C LEU A 7 23.06 -31.59 8.17
N TRP A 8 23.93 -32.02 9.09
CA TRP A 8 24.19 -31.30 10.34
C TRP A 8 24.86 -29.94 10.12
N LYS A 9 25.75 -29.83 9.14
CA LYS A 9 26.37 -28.56 8.75
C LYS A 9 25.33 -27.61 8.16
N THR A 10 24.50 -28.08 7.23
CA THR A 10 23.41 -27.29 6.63
C THR A 10 22.39 -26.84 7.68
N ILE A 11 21.98 -27.72 8.60
CA ILE A 11 21.07 -27.37 9.70
C ILE A 11 21.71 -26.32 10.61
N ASN A 12 23.00 -26.42 10.94
CA ASN A 12 23.67 -25.42 11.78
C ASN A 12 23.89 -24.09 11.05
N GLU A 13 24.15 -24.09 9.75
CA GLU A 13 24.26 -22.89 8.92
C GLU A 13 22.90 -22.19 8.77
N GLU A 14 21.83 -22.94 8.52
CA GLU A 14 20.44 -22.44 8.55
C GLU A 14 20.06 -21.91 9.93
N ARG A 15 20.40 -22.63 11.01
CA ARG A 15 20.13 -22.20 12.39
C ARG A 15 20.89 -20.93 12.75
N ASN A 16 22.13 -20.77 12.30
CA ASN A 16 22.91 -19.55 12.51
C ASN A 16 22.43 -18.40 11.61
N ARG A 17 21.95 -18.68 10.39
CA ARG A 17 21.31 -17.70 9.51
C ARG A 17 20.00 -17.18 10.09
N MET A 18 19.18 -18.04 10.69
CA MET A 18 17.91 -17.68 11.32
C MET A 18 18.08 -16.79 12.55
N LYS A 19 19.16 -16.94 13.32
CA LYS A 19 19.48 -16.07 14.47
C LYS A 19 19.58 -14.59 14.08
N SER A 20 20.16 -14.32 12.91
CA SER A 20 20.36 -12.97 12.36
C SER A 20 19.22 -12.49 11.46
N ALA A 21 18.26 -13.36 11.12
CA ALA A 21 17.15 -13.02 10.24
C ALA A 21 16.05 -12.25 10.99
N LEU A 22 15.34 -11.39 10.26
CA LEU A 22 14.13 -10.74 10.76
C LEU A 22 13.07 -11.79 11.09
N LEU A 23 12.30 -11.59 12.16
CA LEU A 23 11.27 -12.51 12.62
C LEU A 23 10.25 -12.85 11.52
N LEU A 24 9.89 -11.90 10.66
CA LEU A 24 8.95 -12.14 9.56
C LEU A 24 9.56 -12.91 8.38
N GLN A 25 10.89 -12.99 8.31
CA GLN A 25 11.60 -13.74 7.27
C GLN A 25 11.88 -15.19 7.68
N SER A 26 11.63 -15.56 8.94
CA SER A 26 11.79 -16.94 9.40
C SER A 26 10.65 -17.85 8.93
N ASN A 27 9.51 -17.29 8.50
CA ASN A 27 8.26 -18.02 8.22
C ASN A 27 7.79 -18.94 9.37
N ASP A 28 8.28 -18.69 10.59
CA ASP A 28 7.93 -19.43 11.79
C ASP A 28 6.81 -18.69 12.56
N PRO A 29 5.56 -19.16 12.52
CA PRO A 29 4.43 -18.49 13.15
C PRO A 29 4.54 -18.42 14.68
N GLU A 30 5.28 -19.34 15.31
CA GLU A 30 5.47 -19.35 16.76
C GLU A 30 6.43 -18.24 17.20
N LEU A 31 7.53 -18.05 16.45
CA LEU A 31 8.48 -16.96 16.68
C LEU A 31 7.84 -15.58 16.44
N VAL A 32 7.04 -15.46 15.39
CA VAL A 32 6.31 -14.22 15.10
C VAL A 32 5.32 -13.89 16.21
N ASN A 33 4.56 -14.87 16.70
CA ASN A 33 3.61 -14.68 17.79
C ASN A 33 4.31 -14.28 19.10
N ARG A 34 5.46 -14.88 19.42
CA ARG A 34 6.31 -14.48 20.55
C ARG A 34 6.80 -13.04 20.43
N GLY A 35 7.25 -12.64 19.24
CA GLY A 35 7.59 -11.25 18.92
C GLY A 35 6.45 -10.27 19.23
N TYR A 36 5.23 -10.61 18.81
CA TYR A 36 4.04 -9.83 19.14
C TYR A 36 3.77 -9.80 20.65
N HIS A 37 3.88 -10.91 21.38
CA HIS A 37 3.64 -10.91 22.83
C HIS A 37 4.62 -10.04 23.62
N VAL A 38 5.88 -9.96 23.20
CA VAL A 38 6.90 -9.11 23.84
C VAL A 38 6.74 -7.64 23.45
N ALA A 39 6.37 -7.35 22.20
CA ALA A 39 6.36 -5.99 21.63
C ALA A 39 4.99 -5.30 21.53
N LEU A 40 3.86 -6.03 21.65
CA LEU A 40 2.49 -5.49 21.58
C LEU A 40 2.21 -4.41 22.65
N LYS A 41 3.01 -4.37 23.72
CA LYS A 41 2.88 -3.37 24.77
C LYS A 41 3.67 -2.08 24.52
N LEU A 42 4.57 -2.05 23.55
CA LEU A 42 5.51 -0.94 23.43
C LEU A 42 5.26 -0.04 22.22
N ILE A 43 5.33 -0.54 20.99
CA ILE A 43 5.16 0.29 19.78
C ILE A 43 4.73 -0.63 18.61
N PRO A 44 3.63 -0.32 17.91
CA PRO A 44 3.27 -1.03 16.67
C PRO A 44 4.40 -0.94 15.63
N ASN A 45 4.75 -2.05 14.98
CA ASN A 45 5.76 -2.23 13.91
C ASN A 45 7.20 -2.65 14.31
N VAL A 46 7.56 -2.71 15.59
CA VAL A 46 8.90 -3.16 16.01
C VAL A 46 9.17 -4.62 15.66
N VAL A 47 8.14 -5.48 15.73
CA VAL A 47 8.22 -6.91 15.34
C VAL A 47 8.69 -7.10 13.90
N ARG A 48 8.39 -6.14 13.01
CA ARG A 48 8.77 -6.22 11.58
C ARG A 48 10.28 -6.04 11.35
N GLN A 49 10.99 -5.43 12.30
CA GLN A 49 12.42 -5.12 12.21
C GLN A 49 13.24 -5.88 13.26
N MET A 50 12.59 -6.67 14.10
CA MET A 50 13.24 -7.42 15.17
C MET A 50 13.82 -8.72 14.61
N THR A 51 15.04 -9.06 15.02
CA THR A 51 15.64 -10.37 14.75
C THR A 51 15.28 -11.39 15.82
N VAL A 52 15.50 -12.67 15.55
CA VAL A 52 15.31 -13.75 16.54
C VAL A 52 16.18 -13.54 17.78
N ASP A 53 17.41 -13.05 17.62
CA ASP A 53 18.32 -12.77 18.74
C ASP A 53 17.82 -11.61 19.61
N GLN A 54 17.27 -10.56 18.99
CA GLN A 54 16.69 -9.43 19.72
C GLN A 54 15.43 -9.85 20.50
N LEU A 55 14.58 -10.68 19.89
CA LEU A 55 13.43 -11.27 20.58
C LEU A 55 13.87 -12.04 21.83
N THR A 56 14.84 -12.94 21.66
CA THR A 56 15.37 -13.78 22.75
C THR A 56 15.98 -12.92 23.87
N PHE A 57 16.71 -11.86 23.50
CA PHE A 57 17.27 -10.91 24.45
C PHE A 57 16.20 -10.19 25.29
N PHE A 58 15.13 -9.71 24.65
CA PHE A 58 14.07 -8.97 25.35
C PHE A 58 13.18 -9.88 26.21
N GLU A 59 12.94 -11.12 25.78
CA GLU A 59 12.25 -12.14 26.61
C GLU A 59 13.04 -12.41 27.90
N ALA A 60 14.37 -12.46 27.82
CA ALA A 60 15.24 -12.67 28.97
C ALA A 60 15.47 -11.41 29.83
N ASN A 61 15.24 -10.21 29.28
CA ASN A 61 15.52 -8.94 29.96
C ASN A 61 14.31 -7.97 29.93
N PRO A 62 13.20 -8.29 30.62
CA PRO A 62 11.96 -7.51 30.52
C PRO A 62 12.05 -6.07 31.03
N ALA A 63 13.06 -5.72 31.84
CA ALA A 63 13.27 -4.34 32.32
C ALA A 63 13.87 -3.43 31.23
N GLU A 64 14.59 -3.99 30.26
CA GLU A 64 15.19 -3.25 29.14
C GLU A 64 14.16 -2.94 28.04
N ILE A 65 13.01 -3.63 28.06
CA ILE A 65 11.83 -3.37 27.20
C ILE A 65 11.37 -1.91 27.35
N ALA A 66 11.20 -1.42 28.59
CA ALA A 66 10.76 -0.05 28.84
C ALA A 66 11.77 1.01 28.34
N LYS A 67 13.07 0.77 28.49
CA LYS A 67 14.14 1.65 27.99
C LYS A 67 14.23 1.65 26.46
N ALA A 68 14.09 0.48 25.83
CA ALA A 68 14.06 0.35 24.38
C ALA A 68 12.86 1.07 23.76
N ALA A 69 11.71 1.10 24.43
CA ALA A 69 10.55 1.87 24.01
C ALA A 69 10.80 3.39 24.07
N THR A 70 11.47 3.86 25.13
CA THR A 70 11.90 5.27 25.24
C THR A 70 12.93 5.63 24.16
N LEU A 71 13.83 4.71 23.82
CA LEU A 71 14.83 4.89 22.76
C LEU A 71 14.20 4.84 21.37
N ALA A 72 13.24 3.95 21.10
CA ALA A 72 12.52 3.89 19.83
C ALA A 72 11.61 5.13 19.60
N LEU A 73 11.08 5.72 20.68
CA LEU A 73 10.44 7.04 20.64
C LEU A 73 11.45 8.19 20.44
N HIS A 74 12.67 8.09 20.97
CA HIS A 74 13.75 9.07 20.73
C HIS A 74 14.42 8.92 19.35
N ILE A 75 14.43 7.73 18.73
CA ILE A 75 14.86 7.53 17.33
C ILE A 75 13.89 8.24 16.37
N ARG A 76 12.64 8.50 16.78
CA ARG A 76 11.71 9.41 16.09
C ARG A 76 12.06 10.89 16.27
N ALA A 77 12.82 11.27 17.30
CA ALA A 77 13.20 12.67 17.60
C ALA A 77 14.66 13.00 17.21
N GLY A 78 15.53 12.00 17.05
CA GLY A 78 16.94 12.13 16.66
C GLY A 78 17.23 11.38 15.36
N ALA A 79 16.53 11.74 14.29
CA ALA A 79 16.84 11.26 12.95
C ALA A 79 18.10 11.98 12.44
N ASP A 80 19.30 11.47 12.73
CA ASP A 80 20.50 11.95 12.00
C ASP A 80 21.62 10.92 11.76
N ASN A 81 21.50 9.67 12.21
CA ASN A 81 22.47 8.63 11.83
C ASN A 81 21.78 7.41 11.23
N ARG A 82 21.39 7.54 9.97
CA ARG A 82 20.98 6.41 9.13
C ARG A 82 22.24 5.71 8.60
N VAL A 83 22.44 4.45 8.95
CA VAL A 83 23.09 3.52 8.01
C VAL A 83 22.11 3.36 6.86
N GLU A 84 22.32 4.12 5.79
CA GLU A 84 21.63 3.91 4.52
C GLU A 84 22.01 2.50 4.03
N ILE A 85 21.14 1.52 4.29
CA ILE A 85 20.99 0.42 3.35
C ILE A 85 20.43 1.09 2.09
N THR A 86 21.34 1.46 1.19
CA THR A 86 21.03 2.01 -0.13
C THR A 86 20.34 0.90 -0.91
N LYS A 87 19.04 0.70 -0.64
CA LYS A 87 18.15 0.13 -1.65
C LYS A 87 18.41 0.97 -2.90
N PRO A 88 18.72 0.37 -4.07
CA PRO A 88 18.92 1.14 -5.28
C PRO A 88 17.68 2.01 -5.46
N LYS A 89 17.86 3.32 -5.24
CA LYS A 89 16.78 4.29 -5.35
C LYS A 89 16.49 4.35 -6.84
N ILE A 90 15.40 3.71 -7.26
CA ILE A 90 14.98 3.76 -8.65
C ILE A 90 14.93 5.24 -9.03
N VAL A 91 15.60 5.59 -10.12
CA VAL A 91 15.52 6.95 -10.64
C VAL A 91 14.12 7.11 -11.20
N ILE A 92 13.26 7.73 -10.41
CA ILE A 92 11.91 8.04 -10.82
C ILE A 92 11.99 9.15 -11.88
N PRO A 93 11.37 8.96 -13.06
CA PRO A 93 11.35 9.98 -14.09
C PRO A 93 10.63 11.23 -13.59
N ASN A 94 11.15 12.41 -13.96
CA ASN A 94 10.48 13.66 -13.65
C ASN A 94 9.22 13.81 -14.52
N LEU A 95 8.05 13.57 -13.94
CA LEU A 95 6.76 13.64 -14.62
C LEU A 95 6.04 14.99 -14.42
N ARG A 96 6.71 15.99 -13.84
CA ARG A 96 6.08 17.29 -13.52
C ARG A 96 5.65 18.11 -14.75
N ASN A 97 6.22 17.81 -15.91
CA ASN A 97 5.87 18.44 -17.19
C ASN A 97 4.83 17.63 -17.99
N THR A 98 4.19 16.64 -17.37
CA THR A 98 3.10 15.88 -18.02
C THR A 98 1.99 16.83 -18.45
N GLY A 99 1.48 16.63 -19.66
CA GLY A 99 0.36 17.40 -20.19
C GLY A 99 -0.94 17.22 -19.39
N ARG A 100 -1.99 17.93 -19.80
CA ARG A 100 -3.23 18.02 -19.01
C ARG A 100 -4.26 16.96 -19.36
N THR A 101 -4.12 16.27 -20.48
CA THR A 101 -5.13 15.33 -20.99
C THR A 101 -4.97 13.93 -20.41
N LEU A 102 -6.01 13.10 -20.50
CA LEU A 102 -5.92 11.69 -20.13
C LEU A 102 -4.86 10.96 -20.98
N ALA A 103 -4.73 11.29 -22.27
CA ALA A 103 -3.69 10.72 -23.12
C ALA A 103 -2.28 10.97 -22.56
N ASP A 104 -2.01 12.18 -22.08
CA ASP A 104 -0.73 12.53 -21.45
C ASP A 104 -0.51 11.73 -20.16
N TRP A 105 -1.56 11.57 -19.35
CA TRP A 105 -1.49 10.84 -18.08
C TRP A 105 -1.35 9.33 -18.26
N LEU A 106 -1.93 8.76 -19.32
CA LEU A 106 -1.69 7.37 -19.72
C LEU A 106 -0.22 7.17 -20.09
N LYS A 107 0.37 8.05 -20.90
CA LYS A 107 1.80 8.01 -21.24
C LYS A 107 2.69 8.16 -20.01
N ALA A 108 2.36 9.07 -19.10
CA ALA A 108 3.07 9.21 -17.83
C ALA A 108 2.97 7.93 -16.97
N ARG A 109 1.81 7.27 -16.94
CA ARG A 109 1.63 6.00 -16.24
C ARG A 109 2.47 4.89 -16.85
N GLU A 110 2.56 4.78 -18.18
CA GLU A 110 3.42 3.82 -18.89
C GLU A 110 4.90 4.00 -18.52
N ILE A 111 5.38 5.25 -18.54
CA ILE A 111 6.75 5.61 -18.16
C ILE A 111 7.03 5.25 -16.69
N LEU A 112 6.10 5.59 -15.81
CA LEU A 112 6.19 5.28 -14.38
C LEU A 112 6.17 3.76 -14.14
N HIS A 113 5.32 3.03 -14.86
CA HIS A 113 5.23 1.57 -14.78
C HIS A 113 6.58 0.93 -15.08
N ARG A 114 7.18 1.27 -16.23
CA ARG A 114 8.49 0.77 -16.63
C ARG A 114 9.57 1.08 -15.62
N SER A 115 9.51 2.24 -14.98
CA SER A 115 10.49 2.61 -13.94
C SER A 115 10.33 1.75 -12.68
N LEU A 116 9.09 1.45 -12.28
CA LEU A 116 8.77 0.69 -11.07
C LEU A 116 8.96 -0.83 -11.22
N THR A 117 8.66 -1.37 -12.41
CA THR A 117 8.59 -2.82 -12.69
C THR A 117 9.66 -3.32 -13.66
N GLY A 118 10.23 -2.43 -14.49
CA GLY A 118 11.09 -2.80 -15.63
C GLY A 118 10.32 -3.17 -16.89
N GLU A 119 9.00 -3.31 -16.81
CA GLU A 119 8.16 -3.79 -17.92
C GLU A 119 7.63 -2.63 -18.76
N THR A 120 7.55 -2.83 -20.07
CA THR A 120 6.94 -1.84 -20.97
C THR A 120 5.50 -2.22 -21.23
N VAL A 121 4.61 -1.23 -21.12
CA VAL A 121 3.19 -1.37 -21.43
C VAL A 121 2.75 -0.20 -22.30
N VAL A 122 1.83 -0.44 -23.23
CA VAL A 122 1.15 0.61 -23.99
C VAL A 122 -0.34 0.51 -23.67
N LEU A 123 -0.82 1.38 -22.77
CA LEU A 123 -2.17 1.32 -22.23
C LEU A 123 -3.22 1.60 -23.31
N THR A 124 -2.90 2.48 -24.27
CA THR A 124 -3.80 2.78 -25.39
C THR A 124 -3.98 1.60 -26.35
N ASP A 125 -3.05 0.65 -26.37
CA ASP A 125 -3.11 -0.54 -27.22
C ASP A 125 -3.84 -1.68 -26.49
N LEU A 126 -3.70 -1.76 -25.16
CA LEU A 126 -4.38 -2.76 -24.34
C LEU A 126 -5.85 -2.43 -24.06
N PHE A 127 -6.18 -1.14 -23.90
CA PHE A 127 -7.51 -0.70 -23.46
C PHE A 127 -8.22 0.16 -24.51
N ALA A 128 -9.55 0.06 -24.54
CA ALA A 128 -10.41 0.76 -25.48
C ALA A 128 -10.82 2.13 -24.92
N PHE A 129 -10.43 3.20 -25.61
CA PHE A 129 -10.80 4.57 -25.26
C PHE A 129 -11.51 5.28 -26.41
N THR A 130 -12.45 6.15 -26.06
CA THR A 130 -13.01 7.13 -27.00
C THR A 130 -12.10 8.34 -27.13
N GLY A 131 -12.16 9.05 -28.27
CA GLY A 131 -11.43 10.31 -28.45
C GLY A 131 -11.80 11.38 -27.40
N LYS A 132 -13.06 11.39 -26.93
CA LYS A 132 -13.52 12.28 -25.87
C LYS A 132 -12.86 11.97 -24.53
N GLU A 133 -12.67 10.70 -24.18
CA GLU A 133 -11.96 10.33 -22.96
C GLU A 133 -10.50 10.73 -23.03
N LEU A 134 -9.82 10.43 -24.14
CA LEU A 134 -8.40 10.75 -24.32
C LEU A 134 -8.13 12.26 -24.21
N ALA A 135 -9.04 13.10 -24.73
CA ALA A 135 -8.96 14.56 -24.65
C ALA A 135 -9.39 15.13 -23.29
N SER A 136 -9.94 14.31 -22.38
CA SER A 136 -10.44 14.80 -21.09
C SER A 136 -9.32 15.34 -20.22
N THR A 137 -9.58 16.47 -19.56
CA THR A 137 -8.70 17.09 -18.56
C THR A 137 -9.18 16.84 -17.13
N SER A 138 -10.25 16.08 -16.93
CA SER A 138 -10.81 15.78 -15.60
C SER A 138 -10.55 14.34 -15.16
N LEU A 139 -9.96 13.50 -16.00
CA LEU A 139 -9.77 12.07 -15.74
C LEU A 139 -8.29 11.73 -15.52
N MET A 140 -8.06 10.71 -14.69
CA MET A 140 -6.75 10.07 -14.51
C MET A 140 -6.88 8.54 -14.52
N PRO A 141 -5.83 7.81 -14.95
CA PRO A 141 -5.83 6.35 -14.95
C PRO A 141 -5.41 5.77 -13.60
N ALA A 142 -5.99 4.61 -13.27
CA ALA A 142 -5.51 3.68 -12.26
C ALA A 142 -5.29 2.31 -12.94
N PHE A 143 -4.05 1.86 -13.04
CA PHE A 143 -3.66 0.67 -13.78
C PHE A 143 -3.20 -0.45 -12.86
N ARG A 144 -3.89 -1.59 -12.95
CA ARG A 144 -3.57 -2.81 -12.22
C ARG A 144 -3.14 -3.91 -13.18
N PRO A 145 -1.83 -4.22 -13.30
CA PRO A 145 -1.37 -5.36 -14.08
C PRO A 145 -1.98 -6.67 -13.58
N ALA A 146 -1.98 -7.69 -14.45
CA ALA A 146 -2.34 -9.04 -14.06
C ALA A 146 -1.43 -9.52 -12.90
N GLY A 147 -2.03 -10.17 -11.90
CA GLY A 147 -1.34 -10.65 -10.71
C GLY A 147 -0.95 -9.57 -9.70
N ALA A 148 -1.15 -8.28 -9.98
CA ALA A 148 -0.72 -7.21 -9.09
C ALA A 148 -1.57 -7.11 -7.80
N THR A 149 -0.94 -7.29 -6.65
CA THR A 149 -1.59 -7.31 -5.33
C THR A 149 -1.60 -5.93 -4.67
N ASN A 150 -2.44 -5.73 -3.64
CA ASN A 150 -2.40 -4.51 -2.81
C ASN A 150 -0.99 -4.24 -2.26
N ARG A 151 -0.25 -5.28 -1.86
CA ARG A 151 1.12 -5.14 -1.37
C ARG A 151 2.05 -4.53 -2.41
N MET A 152 1.91 -4.93 -3.68
CA MET A 152 2.74 -4.41 -4.76
C MET A 152 2.53 -2.92 -4.99
N SER A 153 1.29 -2.40 -4.92
CA SER A 153 1.04 -0.96 -5.09
C SER A 153 1.69 -0.13 -3.98
N ILE A 154 1.70 -0.64 -2.74
CA ILE A 154 2.42 -0.01 -1.62
C ILE A 154 3.93 -0.02 -1.83
N GLU A 155 4.50 -1.16 -2.23
CA GLU A 155 5.93 -1.28 -2.49
C GLU A 155 6.39 -0.33 -3.60
N TRP A 156 5.56 -0.13 -4.63
CA TRP A 156 5.82 0.85 -5.67
C TRP A 156 5.84 2.27 -5.14
N LYS A 157 4.90 2.62 -4.27
CA LYS A 157 4.90 3.94 -3.66
C LYS A 157 6.11 4.14 -2.75
N MET A 158 6.52 3.14 -1.98
CA MET A 158 7.78 3.20 -1.21
C MET A 158 9.03 3.37 -2.10
N LYS A 159 9.04 2.80 -3.31
CA LYS A 159 10.11 3.01 -4.30
C LYS A 159 10.20 4.47 -4.77
N MET A 160 9.12 5.25 -4.66
CA MET A 160 9.12 6.69 -4.93
C MET A 160 9.80 7.52 -3.84
N GLY A 161 10.20 6.90 -2.72
CA GLY A 161 10.80 7.57 -1.57
C GLY A 161 9.81 7.87 -0.44
N GLU A 162 8.58 7.35 -0.53
CA GLU A 162 7.55 7.49 0.50
C GLU A 162 7.83 6.58 1.71
N GLY A 163 7.30 6.98 2.87
CA GLY A 163 7.41 6.22 4.11
C GLY A 163 6.72 4.86 4.05
N VAL A 164 7.06 3.97 5.00
CA VAL A 164 6.32 2.72 5.21
C VAL A 164 4.91 3.10 5.71
N PRO A 165 3.82 2.71 5.05
CA PRO A 165 2.48 3.08 5.51
C PRO A 165 2.16 2.45 6.87
N TYR A 166 1.31 3.13 7.63
CA TYR A 166 0.65 2.55 8.78
C TYR A 166 -0.47 1.60 8.29
N GLU A 167 -0.52 0.39 8.86
CA GLU A 167 -1.52 -0.62 8.52
C GLU A 167 -2.13 -1.16 9.80
N GLU A 168 -3.40 -0.85 10.06
CA GLU A 168 -4.14 -1.40 11.20
C GLU A 168 -4.40 -2.91 11.06
N ALA A 169 -4.58 -3.35 9.82
CA ALA A 169 -4.60 -4.75 9.44
C ALA A 169 -3.72 -4.92 8.18
N ASP A 170 -3.08 -6.09 8.04
CA ASP A 170 -2.34 -6.40 6.82
C ASP A 170 -3.25 -6.25 5.60
N ILE A 171 -2.85 -5.37 4.68
CA ILE A 171 -3.58 -5.03 3.45
C ILE A 171 -3.82 -6.23 2.53
N MET A 172 -3.11 -7.34 2.75
CA MET A 172 -3.34 -8.61 2.07
C MET A 172 -4.56 -9.38 2.59
N ARG A 173 -5.14 -8.99 3.73
CA ARG A 173 -6.31 -9.66 4.33
C ARG A 173 -7.66 -9.18 3.78
N TYR A 174 -7.67 -8.12 2.97
CA TYR A 174 -8.89 -7.60 2.34
C TYR A 174 -9.32 -8.49 1.15
N LYS A 175 -10.64 -8.60 0.92
CA LYS A 175 -11.24 -9.48 -0.09
C LYS A 175 -10.64 -9.35 -1.51
N ASN A 176 -10.28 -8.14 -1.95
CA ASN A 176 -9.76 -7.89 -3.30
C ASN A 176 -8.23 -7.65 -3.33
N SER A 177 -7.53 -8.12 -2.29
CA SER A 177 -6.07 -7.95 -2.16
C SER A 177 -5.27 -8.76 -3.19
N GLY A 178 -5.81 -9.90 -3.63
CA GLY A 178 -5.27 -10.72 -4.70
C GLY A 178 -5.34 -9.99 -6.04
N GLY A 179 -4.33 -10.19 -6.88
CA GLY A 179 -4.28 -9.55 -8.20
C GLY A 179 -5.29 -10.13 -9.19
N PRO A 180 -5.74 -9.33 -10.17
CA PRO A 180 -6.66 -9.78 -11.19
C PRO A 180 -5.96 -10.77 -12.13
N LYS A 181 -6.74 -11.64 -12.79
CA LYS A 181 -6.19 -12.59 -13.79
C LYS A 181 -5.72 -11.87 -15.05
N GLU A 182 -6.42 -10.81 -15.43
CA GLU A 182 -6.15 -9.96 -16.58
C GLU A 182 -5.83 -8.54 -16.09
N PRO A 183 -5.08 -7.74 -16.87
CA PRO A 183 -4.83 -6.36 -16.49
C PRO A 183 -6.14 -5.56 -16.48
N GLU A 184 -6.27 -4.68 -15.49
CA GLU A 184 -7.42 -3.80 -15.32
C GLU A 184 -6.98 -2.34 -15.38
N LEU A 185 -7.83 -1.51 -15.97
CA LEU A 185 -7.67 -0.06 -15.98
C LEU A 185 -8.98 0.60 -15.56
N TYR A 186 -8.87 1.57 -14.67
CA TYR A 186 -9.99 2.40 -14.25
C TYR A 186 -9.69 3.87 -14.54
N LEU A 187 -10.73 4.62 -14.91
CA LEU A 187 -10.70 6.07 -14.98
C LEU A 187 -11.37 6.64 -13.74
N LEU A 188 -10.65 7.54 -13.07
CA LEU A 188 -11.07 8.24 -11.86
C LEU A 188 -11.12 9.74 -12.13
N ASN A 189 -11.92 10.47 -11.34
CA ASN A 189 -11.84 11.93 -11.31
C ASN A 189 -10.47 12.39 -10.81
N ARG A 190 -9.80 13.23 -11.60
CA ARG A 190 -8.55 13.91 -11.27
C ARG A 190 -8.82 15.09 -10.33
N SER A 191 -9.17 14.75 -9.10
CA SER A 191 -9.42 15.68 -7.99
C SER A 191 -8.52 15.32 -6.82
N PRO A 192 -7.98 16.30 -6.07
CA PRO A 192 -7.22 16.04 -4.85
C PRO A 192 -8.07 15.46 -3.71
N ARG A 193 -9.40 15.49 -3.82
CA ARG A 193 -10.36 14.95 -2.83
C ARG A 193 -11.25 13.85 -3.44
N PRO A 194 -11.93 13.03 -2.63
CA PRO A 194 -12.92 12.05 -3.11
C PRO A 194 -14.07 12.71 -3.87
N ASP A 195 -14.98 11.91 -4.43
CA ASP A 195 -16.11 12.46 -5.16
C ASP A 195 -17.02 13.26 -4.22
N THR A 196 -17.40 14.46 -4.64
CA THR A 196 -18.14 15.43 -3.81
C THR A 196 -19.49 14.92 -3.35
N ASP A 197 -20.12 14.01 -4.10
CA ASP A 197 -21.41 13.40 -3.76
C ASP A 197 -21.32 12.30 -2.68
N THR A 198 -20.14 12.13 -2.07
CA THR A 198 -19.88 11.15 -1.01
C THR A 198 -19.39 11.77 0.30
N LEU A 199 -19.27 13.09 0.38
CA LEU A 199 -18.65 13.83 1.50
C LEU A 199 -19.67 14.71 2.23
N GLY A 200 -19.35 15.09 3.47
CA GLY A 200 -20.11 16.10 4.23
C GLY A 200 -21.56 15.68 4.50
N GLU A 201 -22.51 16.54 4.15
CA GLU A 201 -23.95 16.24 4.29
C GLU A 201 -24.42 15.08 3.39
N HIS A 202 -23.60 14.68 2.41
CA HIS A 202 -23.84 13.54 1.53
C HIS A 202 -23.02 12.30 1.94
N ALA A 203 -22.39 12.32 3.11
CA ALA A 203 -21.61 11.19 3.60
C ALA A 203 -22.48 9.94 3.72
N LYS A 204 -21.97 8.86 3.15
CA LYS A 204 -22.63 7.56 3.07
C LYS A 204 -21.79 6.53 3.79
N SER A 205 -22.45 5.55 4.39
CA SER A 205 -21.71 4.38 4.89
C SER A 205 -21.17 3.57 3.72
N PRO A 206 -20.10 2.78 3.91
CA PRO A 206 -19.67 1.81 2.91
C PRO A 206 -20.78 0.87 2.40
N ASP A 207 -21.74 0.49 3.24
CA ASP A 207 -22.90 -0.33 2.83
C ASP A 207 -23.89 0.44 1.95
N ASP A 208 -24.05 1.75 2.15
CA ASP A 208 -24.87 2.60 1.28
C ASP A 208 -24.17 2.85 -0.07
N LEU A 209 -22.84 2.99 -0.05
CA LEU A 209 -22.04 3.21 -1.26
C LEU A 209 -22.17 2.04 -2.24
N VAL A 210 -22.07 0.79 -1.77
CA VAL A 210 -22.20 -0.40 -2.64
C VAL A 210 -23.62 -0.59 -3.19
N GLN A 211 -24.62 0.10 -2.64
CA GLN A 211 -26.01 0.05 -3.12
C GLN A 211 -26.30 1.09 -4.22
N VAL A 212 -25.38 2.02 -4.48
CA VAL A 212 -25.55 3.03 -5.53
C VAL A 212 -25.52 2.36 -6.90
N LYS A 213 -26.70 2.18 -7.50
CA LYS A 213 -26.87 1.50 -8.79
C LYS A 213 -26.00 2.12 -9.87
N GLY A 214 -25.26 1.28 -10.58
CA GLY A 214 -24.43 1.67 -11.73
C GLY A 214 -23.14 2.42 -11.36
N LYS A 215 -22.81 2.56 -10.07
CA LYS A 215 -21.57 3.18 -9.62
C LYS A 215 -20.60 2.09 -9.15
N LEU A 216 -19.40 2.11 -9.72
CA LEU A 216 -18.27 1.31 -9.26
C LEU A 216 -17.37 2.21 -8.43
N TRP A 217 -16.78 1.66 -7.37
CA TRP A 217 -15.86 2.37 -6.49
C TRP A 217 -14.45 1.85 -6.67
N VAL A 218 -13.47 2.76 -6.63
CA VAL A 218 -12.07 2.35 -6.71
C VAL A 218 -11.69 1.55 -5.46
N GLY A 219 -10.98 0.44 -5.64
CA GLY A 219 -10.38 -0.31 -4.54
C GLY A 219 -9.04 0.27 -4.09
N LEU A 220 -8.50 -0.26 -3.00
CA LEU A 220 -7.24 0.14 -2.37
C LEU A 220 -6.08 0.16 -3.37
N TYR A 221 -5.93 -0.92 -4.17
CA TYR A 221 -4.90 -0.97 -5.21
C TYR A 221 -5.03 0.20 -6.19
N GLY A 222 -6.24 0.38 -6.76
CA GLY A 222 -6.47 1.38 -7.81
C GLY A 222 -6.26 2.79 -7.30
N TRP A 223 -6.68 3.05 -6.05
CA TRP A 223 -6.41 4.31 -5.38
C TRP A 223 -4.91 4.52 -5.17
N SER A 224 -4.20 3.52 -4.64
CA SER A 224 -2.75 3.60 -4.40
C SER A 224 -1.96 3.83 -5.70
N ASP A 225 -2.36 3.19 -6.80
CA ASP A 225 -1.75 3.40 -8.12
C ASP A 225 -1.99 4.81 -8.64
N ALA A 226 -3.24 5.28 -8.59
CA ALA A 226 -3.62 6.61 -9.07
C ALA A 226 -2.95 7.71 -8.25
N ASP A 227 -2.90 7.53 -6.94
CA ASP A 227 -2.22 8.44 -6.02
C ASP A 227 -0.70 8.47 -6.27
N THR A 228 -0.06 7.33 -6.53
CA THR A 228 1.36 7.28 -6.91
C THR A 228 1.64 8.08 -8.18
N LEU A 229 0.79 7.94 -9.20
CA LEU A 229 0.88 8.72 -10.44
C LEU A 229 0.64 10.22 -10.18
N TYR A 230 -0.40 10.54 -9.41
CA TYR A 230 -0.78 11.90 -9.07
C TYR A 230 0.34 12.62 -8.32
N ALA A 231 0.98 11.95 -7.35
CA ALA A 231 2.14 12.46 -6.63
C ALA A 231 3.36 12.66 -7.54
N ALA A 232 3.64 11.72 -8.45
CA ALA A 232 4.74 11.85 -9.40
C ALA A 232 4.61 13.07 -10.32
N ILE A 233 3.38 13.39 -10.75
CA ILE A 233 3.08 14.50 -11.65
C ILE A 233 2.96 15.83 -10.89
N THR A 234 2.25 15.85 -9.76
CA THR A 234 1.84 17.10 -9.08
C THR A 234 2.71 17.46 -7.87
N GLY A 235 3.45 16.50 -7.32
CA GLY A 235 4.15 16.63 -6.05
C GLY A 235 3.25 16.64 -4.82
N LYS A 236 1.96 16.28 -4.96
CA LYS A 236 0.98 16.19 -3.87
C LYS A 236 0.31 14.82 -3.88
N ASN A 237 -0.09 14.31 -2.71
CA ASN A 237 -0.88 13.07 -2.61
C ASN A 237 -2.38 13.35 -2.80
N LEU A 238 -3.14 12.30 -3.11
CA LEU A 238 -4.60 12.32 -3.08
C LEU A 238 -5.08 12.24 -1.63
N ASP A 239 -6.22 12.89 -1.38
CA ASP A 239 -7.02 12.72 -0.17
C ASP A 239 -6.31 13.15 1.14
N THR A 240 -5.34 14.07 1.06
CA THR A 240 -4.47 14.51 2.19
C THR A 240 -5.19 15.21 3.36
N GLU A 241 -6.51 15.34 3.32
CA GLU A 241 -7.33 16.00 4.35
C GLU A 241 -8.65 15.24 4.60
N THR A 242 -8.82 14.05 4.01
CA THR A 242 -10.07 13.29 3.98
C THR A 242 -9.76 11.81 3.91
N TRP A 243 -10.51 10.98 4.64
CA TRP A 243 -10.35 9.54 4.50
C TRP A 243 -11.07 9.03 3.24
N CYS A 244 -10.41 8.18 2.45
CA CYS A 244 -11.02 7.52 1.31
C CYS A 244 -11.46 6.10 1.70
N TRP A 245 -12.75 5.82 1.60
CA TRP A 245 -13.33 4.48 1.76
C TRP A 245 -13.09 3.65 0.49
N PHE A 246 -12.81 2.36 0.71
CA PHE A 246 -12.74 1.35 -0.36
C PHE A 246 -13.86 0.32 -0.12
N PRO A 247 -15.12 0.59 -0.51
CA PRO A 247 -16.29 -0.14 -0.03
C PRO A 247 -16.28 -1.65 -0.34
N GLU A 248 -15.52 -2.07 -1.35
CA GLU A 248 -15.38 -3.47 -1.76
C GLU A 248 -14.20 -4.19 -1.08
N ASP A 249 -13.23 -3.46 -0.52
CA ASP A 249 -12.09 -4.02 0.21
C ASP A 249 -12.45 -4.30 1.66
N ARG A 250 -12.99 -5.49 1.91
CA ARG A 250 -13.52 -5.89 3.21
C ARG A 250 -12.70 -6.97 3.90
N LEU A 251 -12.57 -6.88 5.22
CA LEU A 251 -12.03 -7.94 6.07
C LEU A 251 -13.10 -8.99 6.40
N PRO A 252 -12.70 -10.21 6.83
CA PRO A 252 -13.61 -11.15 7.49
C PRO A 252 -14.29 -10.48 8.69
N GLY A 253 -15.63 -10.45 8.71
CA GLY A 253 -16.42 -9.70 9.69
C GLY A 253 -17.03 -8.41 9.16
N GLY A 254 -16.78 -8.06 7.89
CA GLY A 254 -17.47 -6.99 7.20
C GLY A 254 -16.92 -5.59 7.44
N LYS A 255 -15.80 -5.46 8.17
CA LYS A 255 -15.05 -4.19 8.28
C LYS A 255 -14.51 -3.78 6.92
N VAL A 256 -14.45 -2.48 6.64
CA VAL A 256 -14.13 -1.92 5.33
C VAL A 256 -12.83 -1.14 5.42
N ALA A 257 -11.95 -1.31 4.44
CA ALA A 257 -10.72 -0.53 4.35
C ALA A 257 -11.02 0.96 4.13
N SER A 258 -10.28 1.80 4.81
CA SER A 258 -10.14 3.22 4.48
C SER A 258 -8.68 3.62 4.52
N GLY A 259 -8.35 4.68 3.80
CA GLY A 259 -7.03 5.28 3.92
C GLY A 259 -6.95 6.71 3.47
N ASP A 260 -5.89 7.34 3.94
CA ASP A 260 -5.46 8.68 3.60
C ASP A 260 -3.94 8.70 3.37
N TRP A 261 -3.45 9.83 2.88
CA TRP A 261 -2.02 10.11 2.86
C TRP A 261 -1.76 11.39 3.62
N ASP A 262 -1.27 11.29 4.85
CA ASP A 262 -0.85 12.43 5.64
C ASP A 262 0.67 12.57 5.62
N GLY A 263 1.16 13.73 5.18
CA GLY A 263 2.56 14.13 5.39
C GLY A 263 3.67 13.19 4.89
N GLY A 264 3.39 12.32 3.89
CA GLY A 264 4.39 11.38 3.32
C GLY A 264 4.32 9.94 3.85
N GLN A 265 3.24 9.60 4.57
CA GLN A 265 2.92 8.24 5.00
C GLN A 265 1.43 7.96 4.80
N ALA A 266 1.07 6.77 4.32
CA ALA A 266 -0.34 6.38 4.25
C ALA A 266 -0.81 5.85 5.59
N GLY A 267 -2.05 6.16 5.95
CA GLY A 267 -2.83 5.40 6.91
C GLY A 267 -3.73 4.40 6.19
N PHE A 268 -3.63 3.11 6.49
CA PHE A 268 -4.62 2.11 6.12
C PHE A 268 -5.28 1.55 7.37
N CYS A 269 -6.54 1.90 7.55
CA CYS A 269 -7.34 1.52 8.70
C CYS A 269 -8.58 0.73 8.26
N TRP A 270 -9.35 0.25 9.23
CA TRP A 270 -10.66 -0.31 8.95
C TRP A 270 -11.76 0.42 9.72
N GLY A 271 -12.90 0.61 9.05
CA GLY A 271 -14.14 1.11 9.65
C GLY A 271 -15.23 0.04 9.70
N TYR A 272 -16.26 0.30 10.47
CA TYR A 272 -17.49 -0.50 10.39
C TYR A 272 -18.22 -0.20 9.09
N ARG A 273 -18.72 -1.23 8.41
CA ARG A 273 -19.43 -1.07 7.13
C ARG A 273 -20.67 -0.17 7.16
N GLY A 274 -21.32 -0.06 8.31
CA GLY A 274 -22.49 0.80 8.51
C GLY A 274 -22.15 2.16 9.12
N TYR A 275 -20.86 2.48 9.30
CA TYR A 275 -20.43 3.76 9.84
C TYR A 275 -20.41 4.82 8.73
N CYS A 276 -21.03 5.96 8.99
CA CYS A 276 -20.92 7.16 8.17
C CYS A 276 -19.93 8.12 8.83
N ASP A 277 -18.97 8.62 8.06
CA ASP A 277 -18.04 9.66 8.49
C ASP A 277 -18.18 10.88 7.57
N PRO A 278 -18.55 12.07 8.08
CA PRO A 278 -18.63 13.28 7.25
C PRO A 278 -17.29 13.70 6.63
N HIS A 279 -16.16 13.24 7.19
CA HIS A 279 -14.81 13.47 6.70
C HIS A 279 -14.30 12.33 5.79
N GLY A 280 -15.11 11.28 5.61
CA GLY A 280 -14.81 10.16 4.73
C GLY A 280 -15.60 10.23 3.42
N GLY A 281 -14.98 9.87 2.30
CA GLY A 281 -15.63 9.80 0.99
C GLY A 281 -15.14 8.61 0.16
N ALA A 282 -15.66 8.45 -1.05
CA ALA A 282 -15.20 7.40 -1.97
C ALA A 282 -15.03 7.96 -3.38
N ARG A 283 -14.15 7.34 -4.17
CA ARG A 283 -13.90 7.73 -5.57
C ARG A 283 -14.60 6.76 -6.50
N SER A 284 -15.46 7.27 -7.36
CA SER A 284 -16.01 6.47 -8.45
C SER A 284 -14.95 6.08 -9.44
N ALA A 285 -15.15 4.89 -9.99
CA ALA A 285 -14.31 4.33 -11.02
C ALA A 285 -15.17 3.98 -12.23
N LYS A 286 -14.64 4.27 -13.42
CA LYS A 286 -15.12 3.68 -14.67
C LYS A 286 -14.10 2.65 -15.13
N LYS A 287 -14.48 1.36 -15.15
CA LYS A 287 -13.63 0.32 -15.74
C LYS A 287 -13.53 0.52 -17.26
N VAL A 288 -12.32 0.47 -17.79
CA VAL A 288 -12.05 0.53 -19.22
C VAL A 288 -11.93 -0.90 -19.74
N SER A 289 -12.65 -1.20 -20.82
CA SER A 289 -12.59 -2.52 -21.43
C SER A 289 -11.25 -2.76 -22.10
N LEU A 290 -10.78 -4.01 -22.05
CA LEU A 290 -9.69 -4.45 -22.92
C LEU A 290 -10.11 -4.29 -24.38
N ARG A 291 -9.13 -4.03 -25.25
CA ARG A 291 -9.36 -4.14 -26.68
C ARG A 291 -9.54 -5.63 -27.05
N PRO A 292 -10.46 -5.94 -27.99
CA PRO A 292 -10.60 -7.29 -28.54
C PRO A 292 -9.32 -7.76 -29.26
#